data_AF-A0A6S6XYQ8-F1
#
_entry.id   AF-A0A6S6XYQ8-F1
#
_cell.length_a   1.000
_cell.length_b   1.000
_cell.length_c   1.000
_cell.angle_alpha   90.00
_cell.angle_beta   90.00
_cell.angle_gamma   90.00
#
_symmetry.space_group_name_H-M   'P 1'
#
loop_
_entity.id
_entity.type
_entity.pdbx_description
1 polymer ?
#
loop_
_entity_poly.entity_id
_entity_poly.type
_entity_poly.pdbx_seq_one_letter_code
_entity_poly.pdbx_strand_id
1 'polypeptide(L)'
;MERRRADHVAQPETFLFGNPIAQAACAGDCVLATAGFGSNLLYWCAGCNGGMYPFNGHVQAHVSHVQASSLLVQRMTAKLHREFLMWGTSGGDGLCGVYPQPVMDKTQYKYNMLYPVPQTDKINGRCCQPYGRSTAIWGAGKSYPYAGEDFSYMIFRKKNCCLGVGVF
;
A
#
# COMPACT_ATOMS: atom_id res chain seq x y z
N MET A 1 -2.01 2.46 -26.78
CA MET A 1 -3.39 1.98 -26.58
C MET A 1 -3.43 0.48 -26.26
N GLU A 2 -2.61 -0.35 -26.93
CA GLU A 2 -2.43 -1.80 -26.69
C GLU A 2 -2.28 -2.22 -25.21
N ARG A 3 -1.36 -1.59 -24.45
CA ARG A 3 -1.11 -1.96 -23.03
C ARG A 3 -2.32 -1.76 -22.12
N ARG A 4 -3.12 -0.70 -22.34
CA ARG A 4 -4.35 -0.50 -21.55
C ARG A 4 -5.34 -1.64 -21.80
N ARG A 5 -5.41 -2.21 -23.01
CA ARG A 5 -6.36 -3.29 -23.33
C ARG A 5 -5.99 -4.60 -22.63
N ALA A 6 -4.69 -4.90 -22.49
CA ALA A 6 -4.20 -6.08 -21.77
C ALA A 6 -4.48 -6.01 -20.25
N ASP A 7 -4.30 -4.82 -19.65
CA ASP A 7 -4.57 -4.62 -18.21
C ASP A 7 -6.06 -4.90 -17.87
N HIS A 8 -7.00 -4.53 -18.74
CA HIS A 8 -8.44 -4.77 -18.53
C HIS A 8 -8.83 -6.26 -18.58
N VAL A 9 -8.08 -7.09 -19.30
CA VAL A 9 -8.37 -8.54 -19.38
C VAL A 9 -7.87 -9.26 -18.13
N ALA A 10 -6.68 -8.91 -17.65
CA ALA A 10 -6.11 -9.53 -16.45
C ALA A 10 -6.75 -9.01 -15.14
N GLN A 11 -7.24 -7.77 -15.14
CA GLN A 11 -7.77 -7.07 -13.96
C GLN A 11 -9.08 -6.34 -14.33
N PRO A 12 -10.20 -7.08 -14.52
CA PRO A 12 -11.46 -6.49 -14.95
C PRO A 12 -12.01 -5.45 -13.96
N GLU A 13 -11.63 -5.54 -12.69
CA GLU A 13 -12.04 -4.56 -11.67
C GLU A 13 -11.51 -3.14 -11.93
N THR A 14 -10.47 -3.00 -12.77
CA THR A 14 -9.96 -1.69 -13.19
C THR A 14 -11.05 -0.89 -13.91
N PHE A 15 -11.97 -1.57 -14.62
CA PHE A 15 -13.13 -0.92 -15.23
C PHE A 15 -14.15 -0.46 -14.18
N LEU A 16 -14.41 -1.31 -13.17
CA LEU A 16 -15.37 -1.02 -12.11
C LEU A 16 -14.92 0.18 -11.26
N PHE A 17 -13.64 0.23 -10.90
CA PHE A 17 -13.07 1.25 -10.01
C PHE A 17 -12.38 2.40 -10.75
N GLY A 18 -12.37 2.38 -12.08
CA GLY A 18 -11.87 3.48 -12.93
C GLY A 18 -12.82 4.66 -13.04
N ASN A 19 -14.04 4.56 -12.47
CA ASN A 19 -15.03 5.63 -12.52
C ASN A 19 -14.70 6.76 -11.52
N PRO A 20 -15.11 8.01 -11.78
CA PRO A 20 -14.78 9.16 -10.94
C PRO A 20 -15.38 9.07 -9.54
N ILE A 21 -16.50 8.36 -9.36
CA ILE A 21 -17.17 8.19 -8.07
C ILE A 21 -16.32 7.30 -7.14
N ALA A 22 -15.78 6.21 -7.67
CA ALA A 22 -14.90 5.28 -6.96
C ALA A 22 -13.56 5.93 -6.61
N GLN A 23 -13.04 6.79 -7.50
CA GLN A 23 -11.86 7.59 -7.21
C GLN A 23 -12.14 8.67 -6.15
N ALA A 24 -13.32 9.30 -6.19
CA ALA A 24 -13.74 10.25 -5.16
C ALA A 24 -13.88 9.58 -3.78
N ALA A 25 -14.34 8.31 -3.73
CA ALA A 25 -14.39 7.55 -2.48
C ALA A 25 -13.01 7.40 -1.81
N CYS A 26 -11.91 7.40 -2.59
CA CYS A 26 -10.56 7.34 -2.04
C CYS A 26 -10.17 8.57 -1.22
N ALA A 27 -10.87 9.70 -1.35
CA ALA A 27 -10.68 10.85 -0.46
C ALA A 27 -11.02 10.49 0.99
N GLY A 28 -12.07 9.68 1.22
CA GLY A 28 -12.40 9.19 2.56
C GLY A 28 -11.31 8.28 3.13
N ASP A 29 -10.79 7.37 2.30
CA ASP A 29 -9.69 6.48 2.69
C ASP A 29 -8.40 7.25 3.01
N CYS A 30 -8.13 8.34 2.29
CA CYS A 30 -7.00 9.24 2.54
C CYS A 30 -7.08 9.89 3.94
N VAL A 31 -8.27 10.36 4.34
CA VAL A 31 -8.47 10.93 5.69
C VAL A 31 -8.25 9.88 6.76
N LEU A 32 -8.82 8.68 6.59
CA LEU A 32 -8.68 7.57 7.53
C LEU A 32 -7.21 7.11 7.67
N ALA A 33 -6.51 6.94 6.55
CA ALA A 33 -5.10 6.54 6.54
C ALA A 33 -4.16 7.62 7.12
N THR A 34 -4.54 8.89 6.98
CA THR A 34 -3.78 10.01 7.57
C THR A 34 -3.95 10.05 9.09
N ALA A 35 -5.18 9.87 9.60
CA ALA A 35 -5.44 9.83 11.04
C ALA A 35 -4.89 8.55 11.72
N GLY A 36 -4.99 7.41 11.02
CA GLY A 36 -4.68 6.09 11.57
C GLY A 36 -4.23 5.13 10.48
N PHE A 37 -5.09 4.19 10.13
CA PHE A 37 -4.88 3.25 9.03
C PHE A 37 -6.00 3.42 7.99
N GLY A 38 -5.72 3.05 6.75
CA GLY A 38 -6.74 3.00 5.71
C GLY A 38 -7.84 1.98 6.03
N SER A 39 -8.99 2.17 5.41
CA SER A 39 -10.17 1.31 5.54
C SER A 39 -10.08 0.08 4.63
N ASN A 40 -10.26 -1.11 5.19
CA ASN A 40 -10.25 -2.34 4.39
C ASN A 40 -11.49 -2.49 3.49
N LEU A 41 -12.57 -1.78 3.80
CA LEU A 41 -13.79 -1.75 2.97
C LEU A 41 -13.52 -1.13 1.60
N LEU A 42 -12.69 -0.07 1.55
CA LEU A 42 -12.28 0.57 0.30
C LEU A 42 -10.96 -0.05 -0.19
N TYR A 43 -10.98 -1.36 -0.45
CA TYR A 43 -9.78 -2.11 -0.86
C TYR A 43 -9.20 -1.63 -2.20
N TRP A 44 -10.00 -1.02 -3.08
CA TRP A 44 -9.54 -0.46 -4.36
C TRP A 44 -8.80 0.89 -4.19
N CYS A 45 -8.84 1.49 -3.01
CA CYS A 45 -8.15 2.73 -2.69
C CYS A 45 -6.85 2.47 -1.94
N ALA A 46 -5.79 3.16 -2.36
CA ALA A 46 -4.49 3.24 -1.69
C ALA A 46 -4.37 4.55 -0.90
N GLY A 47 -5.45 4.95 -0.20
CA GLY A 47 -5.58 6.22 0.52
C GLY A 47 -5.20 7.45 -0.31
N CYS A 48 -4.38 8.33 0.27
CA CYS A 48 -3.91 9.56 -0.38
C CYS A 48 -2.95 9.30 -1.55
N ASN A 49 -2.47 8.07 -1.73
CA ASN A 49 -1.53 7.73 -2.79
C ASN A 49 -2.25 7.45 -4.12
N GLY A 50 -3.57 7.27 -4.12
CA GLY A 50 -4.40 7.11 -5.32
C GLY A 50 -5.15 5.77 -5.37
N GLY A 51 -5.54 5.36 -6.58
CA GLY A 51 -6.21 4.07 -6.82
C GLY A 51 -5.24 2.89 -6.86
N MET A 52 -5.64 1.77 -6.26
CA MET A 52 -4.83 0.55 -6.21
C MET A 52 -4.76 -0.16 -7.58
N TYR A 53 -5.78 0.01 -8.41
CA TYR A 53 -5.81 -0.54 -9.76
C TYR A 53 -5.33 0.48 -10.80
N PRO A 54 -4.72 0.03 -11.91
CA PRO A 54 -4.22 -1.34 -12.16
C PRO A 54 -2.95 -1.68 -11.34
N PHE A 55 -2.71 -2.95 -11.05
CA PHE A 55 -1.50 -3.49 -10.38
C PHE A 55 -0.27 -3.52 -11.30
N ASN A 56 -0.02 -2.41 -12.00
CA ASN A 56 1.15 -2.24 -12.85
C ASN A 56 2.05 -1.12 -12.32
N GLY A 57 3.25 -1.03 -12.90
CA GLY A 57 4.23 0.01 -12.59
C GLY A 57 3.87 1.42 -13.09
N HIS A 58 2.67 1.61 -13.64
CA HIS A 58 2.32 2.86 -14.31
C HIS A 58 1.36 3.71 -13.47
N VAL A 59 1.77 4.94 -13.18
CA VAL A 59 1.02 5.92 -12.40
C VAL A 59 0.61 7.07 -13.33
N GLN A 60 -0.69 7.22 -13.60
CA GLN A 60 -1.22 8.20 -14.56
C GLN A 60 -0.99 9.65 -14.11
N ALA A 61 -1.22 9.91 -12.81
CA ALA A 61 -1.06 11.23 -12.21
C ALA A 61 -0.43 11.06 -10.82
N HIS A 62 0.60 11.83 -10.56
CA HIS A 62 1.26 11.89 -9.27
C HIS A 62 1.58 13.34 -8.91
N VAL A 63 1.47 13.66 -7.64
CA VAL A 63 1.76 14.98 -7.06
C VAL A 63 3.22 15.06 -6.60
N SER A 64 3.78 13.92 -6.16
CA SER A 64 5.20 13.82 -5.83
C SER A 64 5.76 12.45 -6.20
N HIS A 65 7.06 12.37 -6.46
CA HIS A 65 7.75 11.11 -6.74
C HIS A 65 7.59 10.10 -5.59
N VAL A 66 7.64 10.58 -4.34
CA VAL A 66 7.43 9.78 -3.12
C VAL A 66 6.00 9.23 -3.03
N GLN A 67 5.00 10.01 -3.45
CA GLN A 67 3.61 9.53 -3.54
C GLN A 67 3.46 8.44 -4.61
N ALA A 68 4.07 8.63 -5.79
CA ALA A 68 4.03 7.64 -6.87
C ALA A 68 4.70 6.32 -6.46
N SER A 69 5.90 6.38 -5.89
CA SER A 69 6.65 5.18 -5.51
C SER A 69 6.01 4.45 -4.32
N SER A 70 5.46 5.18 -3.35
CA SER A 70 4.68 4.56 -2.26
C SER A 70 3.35 3.95 -2.72
N LEU A 71 2.72 4.47 -3.78
CA LEU A 71 1.59 3.80 -4.45
C LEU A 71 2.03 2.47 -5.05
N LEU A 72 3.14 2.47 -5.80
CA LEU A 72 3.65 1.25 -6.45
C LEU A 72 3.97 0.14 -5.44
N VAL A 73 4.54 0.48 -4.28
CA VAL A 73 4.75 -0.48 -3.18
C VAL A 73 3.43 -1.14 -2.76
N GLN A 74 2.38 -0.35 -2.55
CA GLN A 74 1.06 -0.87 -2.15
C GLN A 74 0.42 -1.74 -3.23
N ARG A 75 0.58 -1.36 -4.51
CA ARG A 75 0.11 -2.15 -5.64
C ARG A 75 0.84 -3.49 -5.75
N MET A 76 2.14 -3.50 -5.52
CA MET A 76 2.93 -4.73 -5.52
C MET A 76 2.51 -5.67 -4.40
N THR A 77 2.33 -5.18 -3.17
CA THR A 77 1.84 -6.03 -2.07
C THR A 77 0.43 -6.57 -2.32
N ALA A 78 -0.46 -5.75 -2.88
CA ALA A 78 -1.80 -6.20 -3.24
C ALA A 78 -1.79 -7.23 -4.39
N LYS A 79 -0.90 -7.05 -5.38
CA LYS A 79 -0.67 -8.04 -6.44
C LYS A 79 -0.21 -9.38 -5.87
N LEU A 80 0.75 -9.38 -4.95
CA LEU A 80 1.25 -10.60 -4.31
C LEU A 80 0.16 -11.35 -3.54
N HIS A 81 -0.76 -10.63 -2.90
CA HIS A 81 -1.93 -11.23 -2.24
C HIS A 81 -2.87 -11.90 -3.26
N ARG A 82 -3.16 -11.22 -4.38
CA ARG A 82 -4.01 -11.75 -5.44
C ARG A 82 -3.42 -12.97 -6.14
N GLU A 83 -2.10 -12.99 -6.32
CA GLU A 83 -1.35 -14.11 -6.90
C GLU A 83 -1.12 -15.26 -5.89
N PHE A 84 -1.70 -15.16 -4.68
CA PHE A 84 -1.53 -16.12 -3.59
C PHE A 84 -0.06 -16.37 -3.18
N LEU A 85 0.83 -15.42 -3.47
CA LEU A 85 2.21 -15.41 -3.01
C LEU A 85 2.33 -14.90 -1.58
N MET A 86 1.40 -14.02 -1.17
CA MET A 86 1.28 -13.53 0.20
C MET A 86 0.00 -14.04 0.87
N TRP A 87 0.18 -14.73 1.98
CA TRP A 87 -0.91 -15.23 2.83
C TRP A 87 -1.33 -14.17 3.85
N GLY A 88 -2.44 -14.35 4.55
CA GLY A 88 -2.84 -13.56 5.72
C GLY A 88 -2.21 -14.12 7.00
N THR A 89 -1.76 -13.25 7.90
CA THR A 89 -1.09 -13.62 9.18
C THR A 89 -1.60 -12.85 10.39
N SER A 90 -2.70 -12.12 10.24
CA SER A 90 -3.24 -11.29 11.31
C SER A 90 -4.74 -11.54 11.47
N GLY A 91 -5.26 -11.24 12.66
CA GLY A 91 -6.60 -11.63 13.09
C GLY A 91 -6.58 -12.90 13.97
N GLY A 92 -7.76 -13.42 14.26
CA GLY A 92 -7.92 -14.68 15.02
C GLY A 92 -7.43 -15.89 14.22
N ASP A 93 -7.80 -15.97 12.94
CA ASP A 93 -7.42 -17.08 12.06
C ASP A 93 -5.91 -17.13 11.77
N GLY A 94 -5.23 -16.00 11.95
CA GLY A 94 -3.78 -15.87 11.76
C GLY A 94 -2.95 -16.09 13.04
N LEU A 95 -3.57 -16.50 14.16
CA LEU A 95 -2.88 -16.68 15.44
C LEU A 95 -1.85 -17.82 15.40
N CYS A 96 -2.28 -19.00 14.95
CA CYS A 96 -1.47 -20.24 14.96
C CYS A 96 -1.16 -20.74 13.53
N GLY A 97 -1.45 -19.94 12.49
CA GLY A 97 -1.30 -20.36 11.10
C GLY A 97 -1.40 -19.20 10.11
N VAL A 98 -1.28 -19.52 8.82
CA VAL A 98 -1.52 -18.59 7.73
C VAL A 98 -2.76 -19.00 6.97
N TYR A 99 -3.53 -18.03 6.47
CA TYR A 99 -4.76 -18.28 5.72
C TYR A 99 -4.71 -17.59 4.35
N PRO A 100 -5.40 -18.11 3.31
CA PRO A 100 -5.41 -17.46 2.01
C PRO A 100 -6.11 -16.10 2.12
N GLN A 101 -5.43 -15.04 1.70
CA GLN A 101 -5.96 -13.69 1.72
C GLN A 101 -5.78 -13.05 0.33
N PRO A 102 -6.76 -13.15 -0.57
CA PRO A 102 -6.66 -12.59 -1.92
C PRO A 102 -6.75 -11.06 -1.94
N VAL A 103 -7.53 -10.48 -1.01
CA VAL A 103 -7.65 -9.02 -0.84
C VAL A 103 -6.77 -8.60 0.34
N MET A 104 -5.78 -7.77 0.06
CA MET A 104 -4.85 -7.25 1.05
C MET A 104 -5.55 -6.45 2.14
N ASP A 105 -5.27 -6.76 3.40
CA ASP A 105 -5.66 -5.95 4.55
C ASP A 105 -4.63 -4.84 4.79
N LYS A 106 -5.03 -3.59 4.57
CA LYS A 106 -4.18 -2.40 4.67
C LYS A 106 -3.70 -2.14 6.10
N THR A 107 -4.45 -2.58 7.10
CA THR A 107 -4.11 -2.36 8.52
C THR A 107 -2.93 -3.22 8.98
N GLN A 108 -2.59 -4.26 8.22
CA GLN A 108 -1.48 -5.16 8.52
C GLN A 108 -0.13 -4.60 8.09
N TYR A 109 -0.11 -3.53 7.30
CA TYR A 109 1.11 -3.06 6.65
C TYR A 109 1.49 -1.64 7.05
N LYS A 110 2.78 -1.46 7.25
CA LYS A 110 3.45 -0.15 7.33
C LYS A 110 4.71 -0.21 6.49
N TYR A 111 5.25 0.94 6.13
CA TYR A 111 6.50 1.02 5.41
C TYR A 111 7.32 2.20 5.88
N ASN A 112 8.63 2.09 5.70
CA ASN A 112 9.58 3.15 5.96
C ASN A 112 10.47 3.34 4.74
N MET A 113 10.75 4.58 4.37
CA MET A 113 11.69 4.87 3.28
C MET A 113 13.13 4.70 3.78
N LEU A 114 13.95 3.95 3.03
CA LEU A 114 15.37 3.74 3.29
C LEU A 114 16.27 4.57 2.37
N TYR A 115 15.87 4.72 1.12
CA TYR A 115 16.58 5.45 0.07
C TYR A 115 15.59 6.34 -0.69
N PRO A 116 15.95 7.56 -1.09
CA PRO A 116 17.30 8.15 -1.11
C PRO A 116 17.71 8.86 0.19
N VAL A 117 16.74 9.39 0.94
CA VAL A 117 16.96 9.89 2.30
C VAL A 117 16.14 9.03 3.25
N PRO A 118 16.75 8.34 4.22
CA PRO A 118 16.01 7.49 5.13
C PRO A 118 15.01 8.33 5.95
N GLN A 119 13.84 7.76 6.17
CA GLN A 119 12.87 8.34 7.08
C GLN A 119 13.21 7.87 8.50
N THR A 120 14.01 8.68 9.19
CA THR A 120 14.39 8.49 10.61
C THR A 120 13.49 9.25 11.57
N ASP A 121 12.83 10.30 11.07
CA ASP A 121 12.01 11.20 11.87
C ASP A 121 10.70 10.53 12.28
N LYS A 122 10.35 10.68 13.56
CA LYS A 122 9.06 10.24 14.09
C LYS A 122 8.04 11.35 13.90
N ILE A 123 6.94 11.03 13.24
CA ILE A 123 5.82 11.97 13.09
C ILE A 123 4.77 11.60 14.14
N ASN A 124 4.40 12.56 14.99
CA ASN A 124 3.49 12.35 16.12
C ASN A 124 3.94 11.20 17.05
N GLY A 125 5.25 11.09 17.29
CA GLY A 125 5.85 10.04 18.14
C GLY A 125 5.81 8.63 17.54
N ARG A 126 5.26 8.47 16.32
CA ARG A 126 5.13 7.18 15.63
C ARG A 126 6.18 7.07 14.52
N CYS A 127 6.83 5.92 14.44
CA CYS A 127 7.71 5.57 13.33
C CYS A 127 6.88 4.87 12.22
N CYS A 128 7.38 4.95 10.99
CA CYS A 128 6.83 4.35 9.78
C CYS A 128 5.46 4.90 9.36
N GLN A 129 5.17 4.79 8.07
CA GLN A 129 3.92 5.24 7.49
C GLN A 129 3.02 4.03 7.23
N PRO A 130 1.75 4.05 7.67
CA PRO A 130 0.78 3.07 7.22
C PRO A 130 0.46 3.26 5.75
N TYR A 131 -0.05 2.20 5.12
CA TYR A 131 -0.53 2.30 3.74
C TYR A 131 -1.65 3.33 3.59
N GLY A 132 -1.53 4.11 2.54
CA GLY A 132 -2.43 5.19 2.16
C GLY A 132 -2.26 6.53 2.87
N ARG A 133 -1.30 6.68 3.79
CA ARG A 133 -1.09 7.96 4.49
C ARG A 133 -0.50 9.02 3.57
N SER A 134 -1.00 10.25 3.69
CA SER A 134 -0.50 11.41 2.93
C SER A 134 1.02 11.57 3.02
N THR A 135 1.67 11.62 1.85
CA THR A 135 3.11 11.83 1.72
C THR A 135 3.53 13.29 1.77
N ALA A 136 2.57 14.23 1.84
CA ALA A 136 2.85 15.65 1.81
C ALA A 136 3.77 16.10 2.96
N ILE A 137 3.59 15.53 4.15
CA ILE A 137 4.37 15.90 5.35
C ILE A 137 5.67 15.10 5.41
N TRP A 138 5.59 13.77 5.31
CA TRP A 138 6.74 12.90 5.56
C TRP A 138 7.68 12.74 4.36
N GLY A 139 7.16 12.91 3.14
CA GLY A 139 7.92 12.79 1.90
C GLY A 139 8.63 14.07 1.47
N ALA A 140 8.39 15.19 2.16
CA ALA A 140 9.03 16.47 1.85
C ALA A 140 10.55 16.37 2.00
N GLY A 141 11.28 16.79 0.97
CA GLY A 141 12.75 16.74 0.95
C GLY A 141 13.37 15.35 0.88
N LYS A 142 12.54 14.30 0.67
CA LYS A 142 13.02 12.91 0.53
C LYS A 142 13.30 12.49 -0.92
N SER A 143 13.13 13.39 -1.89
CA SER A 143 13.53 13.20 -3.29
C SER A 143 14.30 14.44 -3.76
N TYR A 144 15.39 14.24 -4.49
CA TYR A 144 16.23 15.32 -5.02
C TYR A 144 16.76 14.94 -6.42
N PRO A 145 16.97 15.94 -7.31
CA PRO A 145 17.45 15.67 -8.66
C PRO A 145 18.88 15.11 -8.66
N TYR A 146 19.28 14.43 -9.75
CA TYR A 146 20.61 13.83 -10.00
C TYR A 146 20.86 12.42 -9.42
N ALA A 147 20.47 12.13 -8.18
CA ALA A 147 20.67 10.78 -7.60
C ALA A 147 19.51 10.29 -6.70
N GLY A 148 18.57 11.18 -6.33
CA GLY A 148 17.49 10.87 -5.40
C GLY A 148 16.15 10.54 -6.08
N GLU A 149 16.18 9.93 -7.26
CA GLU A 149 14.98 9.56 -8.03
C GLU A 149 14.57 8.09 -7.86
N ASP A 150 15.48 7.26 -7.36
CA ASP A 150 15.18 5.88 -6.97
C ASP A 150 14.72 5.82 -5.51
N PHE A 151 13.76 4.94 -5.23
CA PHE A 151 13.17 4.80 -3.89
C PHE A 151 13.25 3.36 -3.40
N SER A 152 13.74 3.18 -2.18
CA SER A 152 13.73 1.89 -1.49
C SER A 152 12.91 1.98 -0.22
N TYR A 153 12.07 0.97 0.01
CA TYR A 153 11.15 0.91 1.13
C TYR A 153 11.33 -0.38 1.91
N MET A 154 11.41 -0.26 3.24
CA MET A 154 11.26 -1.37 4.16
C MET A 154 9.79 -1.56 4.49
N ILE A 155 9.24 -2.74 4.23
CA ILE A 155 7.84 -3.06 4.51
C ILE A 155 7.76 -3.83 5.83
N PHE A 156 6.97 -3.30 6.76
CA PHE A 156 6.60 -3.96 7.99
C PHE A 156 5.24 -4.61 7.84
N ARG A 157 5.17 -5.88 8.22
CA ARG A 157 3.95 -6.67 8.18
C ARG A 157 3.61 -7.17 9.58
N LYS A 158 2.35 -6.98 9.98
CA LYS A 158 1.81 -7.49 11.23
C LYS A 158 1.62 -9.01 11.14
N LYS A 159 2.18 -9.72 12.12
CA LYS A 159 1.90 -11.14 12.38
C LYS A 159 1.39 -11.27 13.81
N ASN A 160 0.28 -11.97 13.99
CA ASN A 160 -0.15 -12.40 15.31
C ASN A 160 0.53 -13.76 15.58
N CYS A 161 1.10 -13.93 16.76
CA CYS A 161 1.76 -15.17 17.14
C CYS A 161 1.01 -15.82 18.30
N CYS A 162 0.69 -17.10 18.18
CA CYS A 162 0.34 -17.94 19.30
C CYS A 162 1.58 -18.19 20.17
N LEU A 163 1.57 -17.69 21.42
CA LEU A 163 2.47 -18.16 22.47
C LEU A 163 1.93 -19.48 23.03
N GLY A 164 2.10 -20.55 22.26
CA GLY A 164 1.92 -21.93 22.72
C GLY A 164 3.28 -22.62 22.68
N VAL A 165 3.67 -23.30 23.76
CA VAL A 165 4.86 -24.15 23.81
C VAL A 165 4.87 -25.02 22.56
N GLY A 166 5.94 -24.92 21.77
CA GLY A 166 6.05 -25.56 20.47
C GLY A 166 5.72 -27.04 20.56
N VAL A 167 4.74 -27.47 19.76
CA VAL A 167 4.65 -28.85 19.32
C VAL A 167 5.05 -28.83 17.85
N PHE A 168 6.36 -28.94 17.64
CA PHE A 168 6.88 -29.63 16.48
C PHE A 168 6.57 -31.13 16.61
#